data_AF-A0A811RUN9-F1
#
_entry.id   AF-A0A811RUN9-F1
#
_cell.length_a   1.000
_cell.length_b   1.000
_cell.length_c   1.000
_cell.angle_alpha   90.00
_cell.angle_beta   90.00
_cell.angle_gamma   90.00
#
_symmetry.space_group_name_H-M   'P 1'
#
loop_
_entity.id
_entity.type
_entity.pdbx_description
1 polymer ?
#
loop_
_entity_poly.entity_id
_entity_poly.type
_entity_poly.pdbx_seq_one_letter_code
_entity_poly.pdbx_strand_id
1 'polypeptide(L)'
;MPCRFLEAPVIGLRREPWKCFDACTRVLLAFPLCVPGTAFYRCMQEQLGARRNNPELESVDFFDLVIHELHKPDSELNENIVLDLLFLMLFASHETTFIGLTAILMFLTDDPKALQELMAPYLGPETPDRLAV
;
A
#
# COMPACT_ATOMS: atom_id res chain seq x y z
N MET A 1 4.08 9.48 30.34
CA MET A 1 4.12 9.55 28.86
C MET A 1 4.46 10.97 28.45
N PRO A 2 5.49 11.13 27.62
CA PRO A 2 5.23 11.65 26.27
C PRO A 2 5.99 10.87 25.18
N CYS A 3 5.31 10.62 24.07
CA CYS A 3 5.88 10.00 22.88
C CYS A 3 6.84 10.98 22.18
N ARG A 4 8.13 10.64 22.14
CA ARG A 4 9.13 11.26 21.26
C ARG A 4 9.31 10.36 20.04
N PHE A 5 8.52 10.58 18.99
CA PHE A 5 8.66 9.90 17.69
C PHE A 5 9.29 10.79 16.61
N LEU A 6 9.74 11.98 16.99
CA LEU A 6 10.56 12.87 16.17
C LEU A 6 11.83 13.10 16.98
N GLU A 7 13.00 12.83 16.39
CA GLU A 7 14.38 12.88 16.94
C GLU A 7 15.10 11.52 16.81
N ALA A 8 15.06 10.92 15.61
CA ALA A 8 16.07 9.96 15.20
C ALA A 8 16.86 10.60 14.04
N PRO A 9 18.17 10.84 14.20
CA PRO A 9 18.98 11.49 13.17
C PRO A 9 19.09 10.58 11.95
N VAL A 10 18.80 11.13 10.78
CA VAL A 10 18.81 10.48 9.45
C VAL A 10 20.24 10.13 8.97
N ILE A 11 21.19 9.93 9.88
CA ILE A 11 22.62 9.79 9.59
C ILE A 11 23.12 8.53 10.29
N GLY A 12 22.78 7.36 9.73
CA GLY A 12 23.22 6.08 10.31
C GLY A 12 22.78 4.82 9.55
N LEU A 13 22.24 4.94 8.35
CA LEU A 13 21.61 3.81 7.64
C LEU A 13 22.61 3.01 6.79
N ARG A 14 23.67 2.49 7.39
CA ARG A 14 24.63 1.60 6.70
C ARG A 14 24.30 0.13 7.08
N ARG A 15 23.57 -0.56 6.21
CA ARG A 15 23.21 -2.03 6.20
C ARG A 15 21.99 -2.53 6.99
N GLU A 16 21.32 -1.72 7.81
CA GLU A 16 20.14 -2.14 8.59
C GLU A 16 18.76 -2.20 7.86
N PRO A 17 18.51 -1.59 6.68
CA PRO A 17 17.13 -1.49 6.16
C PRO A 17 16.55 -2.85 5.75
N TRP A 18 17.39 -3.79 5.32
CA TRP A 18 16.99 -5.14 4.94
C TRP A 18 16.48 -5.98 6.13
N LYS A 19 16.94 -5.71 7.36
CA LYS A 19 16.49 -6.45 8.55
C LYS A 19 15.12 -5.99 9.01
N CYS A 20 14.88 -4.67 9.04
CA CYS A 20 13.54 -4.13 9.28
C CYS A 20 12.58 -4.53 8.17
N PHE A 21 13.04 -4.53 6.91
CA PHE A 21 12.27 -5.03 5.76
C PHE A 21 11.84 -6.50 5.93
N ASP A 22 12.76 -7.40 6.24
CA ASP A 22 12.49 -8.83 6.42
C ASP A 22 11.60 -9.08 7.65
N ALA A 23 11.86 -8.37 8.75
CA ALA A 23 11.04 -8.46 9.97
C ALA A 23 9.60 -7.97 9.75
N CYS A 24 9.41 -6.79 9.14
CA CYS A 24 8.09 -6.27 8.82
C CYS A 24 7.35 -7.20 7.86
N THR A 25 8.00 -7.64 6.78
CA THR A 25 7.40 -8.55 5.80
C THR A 25 6.95 -9.87 6.44
N ARG A 26 7.77 -10.46 7.33
CA ARG A 26 7.41 -11.70 8.02
C ARG A 26 6.24 -11.53 8.99
N VAL A 27 6.20 -10.42 9.73
CA VAL A 27 5.09 -10.12 10.66
C VAL A 27 3.79 -9.87 9.88
N LEU A 28 3.88 -9.17 8.75
CA LEU A 28 2.75 -8.84 7.87
C LEU A 28 2.18 -10.08 7.16
N LEU A 29 3.04 -11.01 6.73
CA LEU A 29 2.62 -12.27 6.12
C LEU A 29 2.11 -13.32 7.12
N ALA A 30 2.29 -13.10 8.43
CA ALA A 30 1.98 -14.10 9.44
C ALA A 30 0.48 -14.41 9.57
N PHE A 31 -0.42 -13.45 9.31
CA PHE A 31 -1.84 -13.71 9.02
C PHE A 31 -2.60 -12.41 8.70
N PRO A 32 -3.05 -12.18 7.46
CA PRO A 32 -3.93 -11.06 7.15
C PRO A 32 -5.38 -11.45 7.47
N LEU A 33 -5.79 -11.26 8.73
CA LEU A 33 -7.18 -11.49 9.18
C LEU A 33 -7.93 -10.18 9.37
N CYS A 34 -9.14 -10.10 8.83
CA CYS A 34 -10.08 -9.02 9.07
C CYS A 34 -10.87 -9.33 10.35
N VAL A 35 -10.35 -8.93 11.51
CA VAL A 35 -10.92 -9.30 12.82
C VAL A 35 -12.25 -8.57 13.09
N PRO A 36 -13.35 -9.30 13.39
CA PRO A 36 -14.64 -8.71 13.72
C PRO A 36 -14.56 -7.78 14.93
N GLY A 37 -15.24 -6.62 14.84
CA GLY A 37 -15.29 -5.62 15.91
C GLY A 37 -14.24 -4.51 15.82
N THR A 38 -13.27 -4.62 14.90
CA THR A 38 -12.36 -3.51 14.59
C THR A 38 -13.05 -2.42 13.76
N ALA A 39 -12.54 -1.18 13.82
CA ALA A 39 -13.03 -0.11 12.95
C ALA A 39 -12.80 -0.42 11.46
N PHE A 40 -11.69 -1.09 11.15
CA PHE A 40 -11.38 -1.52 9.80
C PHE A 40 -12.39 -2.56 9.26
N TYR A 41 -12.72 -3.57 10.07
CA TYR A 41 -13.74 -4.57 9.70
C TYR A 41 -15.10 -3.93 9.41
N ARG A 42 -15.52 -2.96 10.22
CA ARG A 42 -16.78 -2.22 9.97
C ARG A 42 -16.75 -1.41 8.68
N CYS A 43 -15.65 -0.72 8.39
CA CYS A 43 -15.48 0.01 7.13
C CYS A 43 -15.58 -0.93 5.92
N MET A 44 -14.95 -2.11 6.00
CA MET A 44 -15.01 -3.11 4.93
C MET A 44 -16.43 -3.65 4.73
N GLN A 45 -17.18 -3.88 5.81
CA GLN A 45 -18.60 -4.27 5.73
C GLN A 45 -19.47 -3.19 5.07
N GLU A 46 -19.25 -1.92 5.43
CA GLU A 46 -19.99 -0.81 4.83
C GLU A 46 -19.69 -0.68 3.34
N GLN A 47 -18.43 -0.82 2.93
CA GLN A 47 -18.02 -0.83 1.52
C GLN A 47 -18.65 -1.99 0.74
N LEU A 48 -18.65 -3.20 1.32
CA LEU A 48 -19.28 -4.37 0.74
C LEU A 48 -20.80 -4.16 0.54
N GLY A 49 -21.46 -3.62 1.58
CA GLY A 49 -22.88 -3.29 1.54
C GLY A 49 -23.22 -2.20 0.52
N ALA A 50 -22.40 -1.16 0.43
CA ALA A 50 -22.58 -0.08 -0.54
C ALA A 50 -22.48 -0.59 -1.98
N ARG A 51 -21.50 -1.44 -2.28
CA ARG A 51 -21.32 -2.06 -3.61
C ARG A 51 -22.45 -3.02 -3.96
N ARG A 52 -22.91 -3.82 -2.99
CA ARG A 52 -24.06 -4.74 -3.19
C ARG A 52 -25.35 -4.00 -3.55
N ASN A 53 -25.56 -2.83 -2.97
CA ASN A 53 -26.79 -2.05 -3.15
C ASN A 53 -26.76 -1.15 -4.39
N ASN A 54 -25.63 -1.05 -5.11
CA ASN A 54 -25.50 -0.24 -6.32
C ASN A 54 -24.72 -1.00 -7.42
N PRO A 55 -25.39 -1.91 -8.15
CA PRO A 55 -24.75 -2.72 -9.20
C PRO A 55 -24.50 -1.99 -10.53
N GLU A 56 -24.79 -0.69 -10.64
CA GLU A 56 -24.68 0.09 -11.89
C GLU A 56 -23.24 0.58 -12.22
N LEU A 57 -22.21 -0.01 -11.60
CA LEU A 57 -20.82 0.35 -11.89
C LEU A 57 -20.40 -0.20 -13.27
N GLU A 58 -20.23 0.69 -14.25
CA GLU A 58 -19.72 0.38 -15.60
C GLU A 58 -18.32 -0.28 -15.61
N SER A 59 -17.58 -0.21 -14.50
CA SER A 59 -16.26 -0.84 -14.36
C SER A 59 -16.32 -2.02 -13.40
N VAL A 60 -16.13 -3.23 -13.93
CA VAL A 60 -15.92 -4.44 -13.12
C VAL A 60 -14.50 -4.41 -12.57
N ASP A 61 -14.35 -4.21 -11.26
CA ASP A 61 -13.06 -4.34 -10.57
C ASP A 61 -12.89 -5.73 -9.91
N PHE A 62 -11.70 -6.02 -9.40
CA PHE A 62 -11.41 -7.29 -8.74
C PHE A 62 -12.25 -7.52 -7.47
N PHE A 63 -12.72 -6.47 -6.80
CA PHE A 63 -13.60 -6.58 -5.64
C PHE A 63 -14.99 -7.03 -6.08
N ASP A 64 -15.50 -6.46 -7.15
CA ASP A 64 -16.81 -6.82 -7.71
C ASP A 64 -16.84 -8.27 -8.21
N LEU A 65 -15.72 -8.77 -8.75
CA LEU A 65 -15.60 -10.18 -9.14
C LEU A 65 -15.72 -11.13 -7.93
N VAL A 66 -15.06 -10.80 -6.81
CA VAL A 66 -15.12 -11.59 -5.57
C VAL A 66 -16.51 -11.53 -4.96
N ILE A 67 -17.16 -10.37 -5.00
CA ILE A 67 -18.54 -10.18 -4.51
C ILE A 67 -19.53 -10.96 -5.40
N HIS A 68 -19.33 -10.94 -6.71
CA HIS A 68 -20.15 -11.71 -7.64
C HIS A 68 -20.02 -13.22 -7.38
N GLU A 69 -18.82 -13.72 -7.08
CA GLU A 69 -18.61 -15.13 -6.74
C GLU A 69 -19.30 -15.54 -5.44
N LEU A 70 -19.40 -14.64 -4.45
CA LEU A 70 -20.16 -14.84 -3.21
C LEU A 70 -21.66 -15.06 -3.48
N HIS A 71 -22.24 -14.37 -4.46
CA HIS A 71 -23.68 -14.45 -4.73
C HIS A 71 -24.10 -15.63 -5.60
N LYS A 72 -23.16 -16.45 -6.09
CA LYS A 72 -23.51 -17.66 -6.82
C LYS A 72 -24.21 -18.69 -5.90
N PRO A 73 -25.25 -19.38 -6.39
CA PRO A 73 -26.03 -20.32 -5.58
C PRO A 73 -25.23 -21.52 -5.07
N ASP A 74 -24.14 -21.89 -5.74
CA ASP A 74 -23.23 -22.99 -5.35
C ASP A 74 -21.93 -22.47 -4.71
N SER A 75 -21.92 -21.23 -4.20
CA SER A 75 -20.70 -20.61 -3.67
C SER A 75 -20.30 -21.20 -2.32
N GLU A 76 -19.04 -21.63 -2.21
CA GLU A 76 -18.42 -22.01 -0.93
C GLU A 76 -17.94 -20.78 -0.12
N LEU A 77 -18.02 -19.57 -0.71
CA LEU A 77 -17.58 -18.34 -0.05
C LEU A 77 -18.63 -17.86 0.95
N ASN A 78 -18.17 -17.48 2.14
CA ASN A 78 -18.96 -16.82 3.17
C ASN A 78 -18.57 -15.34 3.26
N GLU A 79 -19.45 -14.50 3.80
CA GLU A 79 -19.22 -13.06 3.97
C GLU A 79 -17.92 -12.76 4.73
N ASN A 80 -17.59 -13.51 5.79
CA ASN A 80 -16.32 -13.36 6.50
C ASN A 80 -15.11 -13.72 5.64
N ILE A 81 -15.22 -14.80 4.85
CA ILE A 81 -14.13 -15.23 3.94
C ILE A 81 -13.93 -14.19 2.85
N VAL A 82 -15.00 -13.58 2.35
CA VAL A 82 -14.93 -12.50 1.37
C VAL A 82 -14.28 -11.27 1.98
N LEU A 83 -14.67 -10.85 3.19
CA LEU A 83 -14.03 -9.73 3.88
C LEU A 83 -12.53 -9.97 4.11
N ASP A 84 -12.14 -11.20 4.48
CA ASP A 84 -10.75 -11.60 4.60
C ASP A 84 -10.01 -11.60 3.24
N LEU A 85 -10.67 -12.04 2.17
CA LEU A 85 -10.07 -12.05 0.82
C LEU A 85 -9.90 -10.63 0.27
N LEU A 86 -10.89 -9.76 0.45
CA LEU A 86 -10.80 -8.35 0.07
C LEU A 86 -9.71 -7.63 0.88
N PHE A 87 -9.62 -7.93 2.18
CA PHE A 87 -8.55 -7.42 3.02
C PHE A 87 -7.18 -7.90 2.54
N LEU A 88 -7.03 -9.19 2.29
CA LEU A 88 -5.81 -9.80 1.78
C LEU A 88 -5.37 -9.13 0.46
N MET A 89 -6.28 -8.88 -0.48
CA MET A 89 -5.96 -8.21 -1.74
C MET A 89 -5.50 -6.75 -1.53
N LEU A 90 -6.20 -5.98 -0.70
CA LEU A 90 -5.81 -4.59 -0.38
C LEU A 90 -4.47 -4.54 0.32
N PHE A 91 -4.30 -5.40 1.31
CA PHE A 91 -3.10 -5.51 2.11
C PHE A 91 -1.90 -5.91 1.25
N ALA A 92 -2.05 -6.94 0.41
CA ALA A 92 -1.00 -7.36 -0.51
C ALA A 92 -0.56 -6.22 -1.45
N SER A 93 -1.52 -5.45 -1.96
CA SER A 93 -1.22 -4.32 -2.87
C SER A 93 -0.52 -3.16 -2.16
N HIS A 94 -0.98 -2.81 -0.96
CA HIS A 94 -0.42 -1.69 -0.20
C HIS A 94 0.97 -2.01 0.33
N GLU A 95 1.15 -3.17 0.97
CA GLU A 95 2.43 -3.49 1.62
C GLU A 95 3.55 -3.65 0.60
N THR A 96 3.31 -4.38 -0.50
CA THR A 96 4.33 -4.55 -1.55
C THR A 96 4.71 -3.22 -2.21
N THR A 97 3.73 -2.37 -2.49
CA THR A 97 3.95 -1.05 -3.11
C THR A 97 4.66 -0.09 -2.14
N PHE A 98 4.22 -0.04 -0.89
CA PHE A 98 4.80 0.84 0.13
C PHE A 98 6.26 0.47 0.41
N ILE A 99 6.54 -0.83 0.51
CA ILE A 99 7.89 -1.36 0.65
C ILE A 99 8.76 -0.99 -0.55
N GLY A 100 8.26 -1.22 -1.78
CA GLY A 100 8.98 -0.90 -3.01
C GLY A 100 9.27 0.61 -3.13
N LEU A 101 8.27 1.45 -2.87
CA LEU A 101 8.42 2.90 -2.88
C LEU A 101 9.43 3.38 -1.85
N THR A 102 9.38 2.84 -0.63
CA THR A 102 10.34 3.19 0.41
C THR A 102 11.77 2.83 0.00
N ALA A 103 11.98 1.64 -0.58
CA ALA A 103 13.28 1.23 -1.07
C ALA A 103 13.77 2.14 -2.21
N ILE A 104 12.90 2.46 -3.18
CA ILE A 104 13.22 3.39 -4.27
C ILE A 104 13.63 4.75 -3.71
N LEU A 105 12.85 5.32 -2.79
CA LEU A 105 13.14 6.61 -2.18
C LEU A 105 14.48 6.59 -1.41
N MET A 106 14.78 5.49 -0.71
CA MET A 106 16.07 5.31 -0.03
C MET A 106 17.23 5.30 -1.04
N PHE A 107 17.14 4.50 -2.10
CA PHE A 107 18.19 4.43 -3.13
C PHE A 107 18.40 5.78 -3.84
N LEU A 108 17.32 6.50 -4.14
CA LEU A 108 17.39 7.82 -4.78
C LEU A 108 17.95 8.90 -3.84
N THR A 109 17.73 8.77 -2.53
CA THR A 109 18.32 9.70 -1.54
C THR A 109 19.82 9.44 -1.36
N ASP A 110 20.24 8.17 -1.44
CA ASP A 110 21.65 7.78 -1.32
C ASP A 110 22.47 8.06 -2.58
N ASP A 111 21.85 8.02 -3.78
CA ASP A 111 22.47 8.38 -5.06
C ASP A 111 21.76 9.58 -5.72
N PRO A 112 22.16 10.82 -5.39
CA PRO A 112 21.55 12.02 -5.96
C PRO A 112 21.77 12.15 -7.47
N LYS A 113 22.75 11.45 -8.05
CA LYS A 113 22.98 11.44 -9.49
C LYS A 113 21.92 10.59 -10.20
N ALA A 114 21.57 9.42 -9.64
CA ALA A 114 20.47 8.61 -10.14
C ALA A 114 19.13 9.37 -10.08
N LEU A 115 18.91 10.17 -9.03
CA LEU A 115 17.75 11.05 -8.93
C LEU A 115 17.73 12.14 -10.01
N GLN A 116 18.88 12.79 -10.28
CA GLN A 116 18.98 13.79 -11.36
C GLN A 116 18.69 13.19 -12.74
N GLU A 117 19.23 12.02 -13.04
CA GLU A 117 18.96 11.29 -14.30
C GLU A 117 17.49 10.88 -14.41
N LEU A 118 16.85 10.46 -13.32
CA LEU A 118 15.42 10.13 -13.29
C LEU A 118 14.54 11.37 -13.55
N MET A 119 14.96 12.54 -13.07
CA MET A 119 14.22 13.80 -13.24
C MET A 119 14.51 14.51 -14.56
N ALA A 120 15.64 14.24 -15.23
CA ALA A 120 16.05 14.90 -16.47
C ALA A 120 14.98 14.86 -17.59
N PRO A 121 14.25 13.75 -17.84
CA PRO A 121 13.15 13.72 -18.82
C PRO A 121 11.96 14.60 -18.45
N TYR A 122 11.77 14.88 -17.15
CA TYR A 122 10.64 15.65 -16.63
C TYR A 122 10.96 17.14 -16.46
N LEU A 123 12.24 17.52 -16.34
CA LEU A 123 12.64 18.92 -16.19
C LEU A 123 12.76 19.73 -17.50
N GLY A 124 12.73 19.09 -18.67
CA GLY A 124 12.95 19.80 -19.95
C GLY A 124 14.36 20.42 -20.04
N PRO A 125 14.73 21.08 -21.16
CA PRO A 125 16.04 21.68 -21.28
C PRO A 125 16.18 22.83 -20.26
N GLU A 126 17.00 22.62 -19.24
CA GLU A 126 17.52 23.68 -18.38
C GLU A 126 18.03 24.82 -19.27
N THR A 127 17.33 25.95 -19.27
CA THR A 127 17.85 27.18 -19.86
C THR A 127 18.90 27.71 -18.88
N PRO A 128 20.18 27.83 -19.29
CA PRO A 128 21.24 28.21 -18.37
C PRO A 128 21.23 29.72 -18.21
N ASP A 129 20.29 30.26 -17.43
CA ASP A 129 20.37 31.65 -16.94
C ASP A 129 19.25 31.91 -15.91
N ARG A 130 19.45 31.49 -14.65
CA ARG A 130 18.77 32.10 -13.48
C ARG A 130 19.38 31.77 -12.12
N LEU A 131 20.71 31.68 -12.05
CA LEU A 131 21.48 31.79 -10.81
C LEU A 131 22.54 32.88 -10.96
N ALA A 132 22.06 34.08 -11.28
CA ALA A 132 22.80 35.34 -11.20
C ALA A 132 21.82 36.48 -10.88
N VAL A 133 21.29 36.50 -9.66
CA VAL A 133 20.87 37.70 -8.91
C VAL A 133 21.14 37.44 -7.43
#